data_AF-A0A0F9A6H0-F1
#
_entry.id   AF-A0A0F9A6H0-F1
#
_cell.length_a   1.000
_cell.length_b   1.000
_cell.length_c   1.000
_cell.angle_alpha   90.00
_cell.angle_beta   90.00
_cell.angle_gamma   90.00
#
_symmetry.space_group_name_H-M   'P 1'
#
loop_
_entity.id
_entity.type
_entity.pdbx_description
1 polymer ?
#
loop_
_entity_poly.entity_id
_entity_poly.type
_entity_poly.pdbx_seq_one_letter_code
_entity_poly.pdbx_strand_id
1 'polypeptide(L)'
;MAETTQAPTEALVRQEAPKAQELVEMATQAVVKTDAEYISAKTFRKNTVAYFKHWEKEEKEATQPILQGLEKVRSWFRPIKAAAILAKDTIDPKITAFETERERLRLAEEAKLRNQARVREQKLLEDAEKLKAKGKDVQAAAKVEAAQSIPTPAVMPTIPKIEGMHHREEWDIEIVDRKLVPYEYWLIDEARIRKVVKAMDGDIEIPGVRNFKKRIQVSRTT
;
A
#
# COMPACT_ATOMS: atom_id res chain seq x y z
N MET A 1 31.74 21.68 33.21
CA MET A 1 32.04 22.10 31.83
C MET A 1 31.74 20.88 30.98
N ALA A 2 30.57 20.82 30.35
CA ALA A 2 30.19 19.68 29.53
C ALA A 2 31.00 19.76 28.24
N GLU A 3 31.95 18.83 28.04
CA GLU A 3 32.54 18.59 26.74
C GLU A 3 31.40 18.19 25.81
N THR A 4 30.95 19.13 25.00
CA THR A 4 30.11 18.86 23.84
C THR A 4 30.90 17.89 22.98
N THR A 5 30.52 16.60 23.02
CA THR A 5 31.04 15.56 22.15
C THR A 5 30.70 15.98 20.72
N GLN A 6 31.65 16.67 20.10
CA GLN A 6 31.52 17.18 18.75
C GLN A 6 31.47 15.94 17.87
N ALA A 7 30.33 15.72 17.19
CA ALA A 7 30.18 14.61 16.26
C ALA A 7 31.43 14.54 15.36
N PRO A 8 31.98 13.34 15.06
CA PRO A 8 33.19 13.21 14.27
C PRO A 8 33.03 14.01 12.98
N THR A 9 33.88 15.03 12.82
CA THR A 9 33.85 15.90 11.66
C THR A 9 34.04 15.05 10.41
N GLU A 10 33.35 15.39 9.32
CA GLU A 10 33.51 14.73 8.01
C GLU A 10 34.99 14.54 7.62
N ALA A 11 35.84 15.51 7.98
CA ALA A 11 37.29 15.45 7.81
C ALA A 11 37.97 14.28 8.54
N LEU A 12 37.54 13.95 9.76
CA LEU A 12 38.09 12.85 10.57
C LEU A 12 37.69 11.49 9.99
N VAL A 13 36.42 11.33 9.62
CA VAL A 13 35.92 10.10 8.97
C VAL A 13 36.63 9.87 7.63
N ARG A 14 36.84 10.94 6.86
CA ARG A 14 37.57 10.90 5.59
C ARG A 14 39.05 10.55 5.75
N GLN A 15 39.69 10.96 6.84
CA GLN A 15 41.07 10.62 7.16
C GLN A 15 41.24 9.15 7.57
N GLU A 16 40.19 8.54 8.13
CA GLU A 16 40.21 7.15 8.61
C GLU A 16 39.79 6.14 7.55
N ALA A 17 39.17 6.58 6.44
CA ALA A 17 38.80 5.71 5.32
C ALA A 17 39.98 4.91 4.70
N PRO A 18 41.18 5.48 4.49
CA PRO A 18 42.34 4.71 4.03
C PRO A 18 42.75 3.59 4.99
N LYS A 19 42.67 3.83 6.30
CA LYS A 19 43.01 2.82 7.31
C LYS A 19 42.01 1.67 7.32
N ALA A 20 40.73 1.93 7.08
CA ALA A 20 39.74 0.89 6.86
C ALA A 20 40.09 0.04 5.62
N GLN A 21 40.58 0.66 4.55
CA GLN A 21 41.03 -0.03 3.34
C GLN A 21 42.29 -0.88 3.59
N GLU A 22 43.26 -0.37 4.36
CA GLU A 22 44.44 -1.13 4.79
C GLU A 22 44.04 -2.39 5.58
N LEU A 23 43.04 -2.32 6.46
CA LEU A 23 42.53 -3.50 7.16
C LEU A 23 41.96 -4.55 6.18
N VAL A 24 41.30 -4.12 5.10
CA VAL A 24 40.80 -5.04 4.06
C VAL A 24 41.94 -5.67 3.29
N GLU A 25 42.96 -4.90 2.93
CA GLU A 25 44.15 -5.39 2.22
C GLU A 25 44.92 -6.41 3.08
N MET A 26 45.15 -6.10 4.36
CA MET A 26 45.76 -7.01 5.33
C MET A 26 44.95 -8.30 5.49
N ALA A 27 43.61 -8.21 5.54
CA ALA A 27 42.75 -9.38 5.61
C ALA A 27 42.79 -10.24 4.34
N THR A 28 42.91 -9.60 3.17
CA THR A 28 42.95 -10.28 1.85
C THR A 28 44.27 -11.01 1.64
N GLN A 29 45.38 -10.43 2.11
CA GLN A 29 46.71 -11.02 1.99
C GLN A 29 47.02 -12.04 3.09
N ALA A 30 46.21 -12.10 4.16
CA ALA A 30 46.43 -13.00 5.28
C ALA A 30 46.28 -14.47 4.85
N VAL A 31 47.37 -15.24 4.99
CA VAL A 31 47.38 -16.70 4.82
C VAL A 31 47.55 -17.34 6.19
N VAL A 32 46.69 -18.30 6.51
CA VAL A 32 46.73 -19.02 7.80
C VAL A 32 46.98 -20.49 7.52
N LYS A 33 48.24 -20.91 7.62
CA LYS A 33 48.72 -22.28 7.46
C LYS A 33 49.46 -22.80 8.69
N THR A 34 49.97 -21.91 9.53
CA THR A 34 50.68 -22.25 10.77
C THR A 34 49.95 -21.75 12.01
N ASP A 35 50.27 -22.34 13.17
CA ASP A 35 49.69 -21.93 14.46
C ASP A 35 50.06 -20.49 14.85
N ALA A 36 51.26 -20.03 14.47
CA ALA A 36 51.67 -18.64 14.66
C ALA A 36 50.83 -17.66 13.81
N GLU A 37 50.60 -18.00 12.54
CA GLU A 37 49.72 -17.22 11.64
C GLU A 37 48.27 -17.24 12.13
N TYR A 38 47.81 -18.35 12.70
CA TYR A 38 46.48 -18.46 13.29
C TYR A 38 46.28 -17.50 14.48
N ILE A 39 47.27 -17.41 15.37
CA ILE A 39 47.24 -16.49 16.51
C ILE A 39 47.26 -15.03 16.02
N SER A 40 48.11 -14.72 15.03
CA SER A 40 48.18 -13.40 14.40
C SER A 40 46.84 -13.01 13.77
N ALA A 41 46.25 -13.88 12.94
CA ALA A 41 44.96 -13.64 12.29
C ALA A 41 43.82 -13.45 13.29
N LYS A 42 43.81 -14.21 14.40
CA LYS A 42 42.82 -14.01 15.48
C LYS A 42 43.00 -12.68 16.20
N THR A 43 44.22 -12.25 16.43
CA THR A 43 44.53 -10.96 17.07
C THR A 43 44.13 -9.80 16.17
N PHE A 44 44.49 -9.87 14.89
CA PHE A 44 44.05 -8.94 13.86
C PHE A 44 42.52 -8.83 13.84
N ARG A 45 41.79 -9.95 13.75
CA ARG A 45 40.32 -9.96 13.79
C ARG A 45 39.77 -9.28 15.04
N LYS A 46 40.34 -9.55 16.22
CA LYS A 46 39.91 -8.94 17.48
C LYS A 46 40.01 -7.41 17.40
N ASN A 47 41.12 -6.90 16.86
CA ASN A 47 41.36 -5.46 16.71
C ASN A 47 40.43 -4.84 15.66
N THR A 48 40.21 -5.49 14.51
CA THR A 48 39.26 -5.03 13.49
C THR A 48 37.83 -4.95 14.03
N VAL A 49 37.40 -5.92 14.84
CA VAL A 49 36.08 -5.89 15.50
C VAL A 49 35.99 -4.74 16.51
N ALA A 50 37.06 -4.46 17.25
CA ALA A 50 37.09 -3.31 18.16
C ALA A 50 37.02 -1.97 17.40
N TYR A 51 37.75 -1.85 16.29
CA TYR A 51 37.70 -0.71 15.38
C TYR A 51 36.28 -0.47 14.84
N PHE A 52 35.62 -1.53 14.35
CA PHE A 52 34.23 -1.45 13.90
C PHE A 52 33.29 -0.92 14.99
N LYS A 53 33.38 -1.48 16.21
CA LYS A 53 32.51 -1.06 17.33
C LYS A 53 32.71 0.39 17.74
N HIS A 54 33.93 0.90 17.67
CA HIS A 54 34.21 2.30 17.93
C HIS A 54 33.46 3.19 16.94
N TRP A 55 33.62 2.95 15.63
CA TRP A 55 32.95 3.75 14.61
C TRP A 55 31.43 3.58 14.58
N GLU A 56 30.91 2.39 14.88
CA GLU A 56 29.46 2.16 15.07
C GLU A 56 28.90 3.01 16.22
N LYS A 57 29.66 3.14 17.31
CA LYS A 57 29.29 4.00 18.44
C LYS A 57 29.32 5.48 18.05
N GLU A 58 30.38 5.93 17.39
CA GLU A 58 30.52 7.31 16.93
C GLU A 58 29.41 7.71 15.94
N GLU A 59 29.06 6.83 14.99
CA GLU A 59 27.95 7.03 14.06
C GLU A 59 26.62 7.19 14.82
N LYS A 60 26.37 6.33 15.79
CA LYS A 60 25.15 6.39 16.60
C LYS A 60 25.07 7.67 17.41
N GLU A 61 26.16 8.11 18.03
CA GLU A 61 26.22 9.34 18.82
C GLU A 61 26.03 10.58 17.93
N ALA A 62 26.60 10.58 16.72
CA ALA A 62 26.42 11.64 15.74
C ALA A 62 24.97 11.74 15.21
N THR A 63 24.35 10.60 14.94
CA THR A 63 22.99 10.54 14.36
C THR A 63 21.88 10.73 15.39
N GLN A 64 22.13 10.38 16.66
CA GLN A 64 21.14 10.48 17.74
C GLN A 64 20.48 11.86 17.87
N PRO A 65 21.19 13.00 17.97
CA PRO A 65 20.56 14.31 18.09
C PRO A 65 19.76 14.69 16.84
N ILE A 66 20.20 14.25 15.64
CA ILE A 66 19.50 14.49 14.38
C ILE A 66 18.18 13.73 14.36
N LEU A 67 18.20 12.44 14.75
CA LEU A 67 17.01 11.61 14.83
C LEU A 67 16.02 12.14 15.88
N GLN A 68 16.51 12.61 17.03
CA GLN A 68 15.70 13.25 18.05
C GLN A 68 15.08 14.56 17.55
N GLY A 69 15.84 15.39 16.83
CA GLY A 69 15.35 16.60 16.19
C GLY A 69 14.26 16.31 15.16
N LEU A 70 14.50 15.32 14.31
CA LEU A 70 13.53 14.86 13.31
C LEU A 70 12.23 14.36 13.97
N GLU A 71 12.32 13.56 15.02
CA GLU A 71 11.15 13.08 15.75
C GLU A 71 10.40 14.22 16.44
N LYS A 72 11.11 15.19 17.03
CA LYS A 72 10.50 16.39 17.61
C LYS A 72 9.69 17.17 16.57
N VAL A 73 10.26 17.43 15.40
CA VAL A 73 9.56 18.13 14.32
C VAL A 73 8.37 17.30 13.82
N ARG A 74 8.54 16.00 13.61
CA ARG A 74 7.44 15.09 13.22
C ARG A 74 6.30 15.10 14.24
N SER A 75 6.62 15.16 15.53
CA SER A 75 5.63 15.16 16.61
C SER A 75 4.70 16.38 16.56
N TRP A 76 5.18 17.53 16.09
CA TRP A 76 4.36 18.74 15.92
C TRP A 76 3.26 18.55 14.88
N PHE A 77 3.58 17.87 13.78
CA PHE A 77 2.65 17.65 12.68
C PHE A 77 1.77 16.41 12.87
N ARG A 78 2.16 15.46 13.73
CA ARG A 78 1.43 14.23 13.98
C ARG A 78 -0.05 14.48 14.38
N PRO A 79 -0.39 15.32 15.37
CA PRO A 79 -1.79 15.55 15.72
C PRO A 79 -2.56 16.28 14.61
N ILE A 80 -1.92 17.21 13.90
CA ILE A 80 -2.54 17.95 12.78
C ILE A 80 -2.90 16.99 11.64
N LYS A 81 -1.95 16.15 11.24
CA LYS A 81 -2.17 15.12 10.21
C LYS A 81 -3.23 14.12 10.64
N ALA A 82 -3.18 13.64 11.88
CA ALA A 82 -4.16 12.72 12.41
C ALA A 82 -5.58 13.33 12.40
N ALA A 83 -5.72 14.59 12.82
CA ALA A 83 -7.00 15.30 12.80
C ALA A 83 -7.50 15.52 11.36
N ALA A 84 -6.62 15.89 10.42
CA ALA A 84 -6.98 16.07 9.01
C ALA A 84 -7.42 14.76 8.35
N ILE A 85 -6.71 13.65 8.63
CA ILE A 85 -7.08 12.31 8.19
C ILE A 85 -8.45 11.93 8.78
N LEU A 86 -8.64 12.10 10.08
CA LEU A 86 -9.92 11.79 10.72
C LEU A 86 -11.08 12.62 10.15
N ALA A 87 -10.86 13.91 9.89
CA ALA A 87 -11.86 14.78 9.29
C ALA A 87 -12.24 14.30 7.88
N LYS A 88 -11.24 14.00 7.05
CA LYS A 88 -11.42 13.42 5.72
C LYS A 88 -12.20 12.11 5.79
N ASP A 89 -11.73 11.15 6.58
CA ASP A 89 -12.34 9.82 6.70
C ASP A 89 -13.76 9.88 7.31
N THR A 90 -14.10 10.95 8.03
CA THR A 90 -15.45 11.18 8.56
C THR A 90 -16.39 11.84 7.54
N ILE A 91 -15.87 12.72 6.66
CA ILE A 91 -16.70 13.46 5.70
C ILE A 91 -16.87 12.72 4.38
N ASP A 92 -15.85 12.01 3.90
CA ASP A 92 -15.88 11.30 2.62
C ASP A 92 -17.08 10.33 2.54
N PRO A 93 -17.36 9.46 3.54
CA PRO A 93 -18.50 8.57 3.47
C PRO A 93 -19.85 9.30 3.45
N LYS A 94 -19.93 10.48 4.10
CA LYS A 94 -21.16 11.29 4.11
C LYS A 94 -21.40 11.93 2.74
N ILE A 95 -20.33 12.39 2.08
CA ILE A 95 -20.38 12.91 0.71
C ILE A 95 -20.81 11.78 -0.23
N THR A 96 -20.13 10.63 -0.19
CA THR A 96 -20.47 9.47 -1.03
C THR A 96 -21.91 8.98 -0.79
N ALA A 97 -22.38 8.95 0.47
CA ALA A 97 -23.76 8.58 0.78
C ALA A 97 -24.77 9.58 0.19
N PHE A 98 -24.48 10.88 0.26
CA PHE A 98 -25.33 11.90 -0.34
C PHE A 98 -25.36 11.82 -1.86
N GLU A 99 -24.22 11.60 -2.50
CA GLU A 99 -24.12 11.41 -3.96
C GLU A 99 -24.88 10.17 -4.41
N THR A 100 -24.72 9.06 -3.69
CA THR A 100 -25.44 7.81 -3.96
C THR A 100 -26.96 7.99 -3.81
N GLU A 101 -27.41 8.69 -2.77
CA GLU A 101 -28.83 8.94 -2.54
C GLU A 101 -29.43 9.89 -3.59
N ARG A 102 -28.70 10.94 -3.97
CA ARG A 102 -29.08 11.84 -5.07
C ARG A 102 -29.23 11.09 -6.38
N GLU A 103 -28.29 10.20 -6.68
CA GLU A 103 -28.33 9.37 -7.87
C GLU A 103 -29.50 8.38 -7.83
N ARG A 104 -29.75 7.75 -6.68
CA ARG A 104 -30.91 6.87 -6.48
C ARG A 104 -32.23 7.58 -6.72
N LEU A 105 -32.37 8.80 -6.20
CA LEU A 105 -33.57 9.63 -6.40
C LEU A 105 -33.73 10.04 -7.87
N ARG A 106 -32.64 10.42 -8.55
CA ARG A 106 -32.63 10.73 -9.97
C ARG A 106 -33.12 9.55 -10.80
N LEU A 107 -32.58 8.36 -10.56
CA LEU A 107 -32.98 7.14 -11.27
C LEU A 107 -34.44 6.76 -10.99
N ALA A 108 -34.91 6.95 -9.75
CA ALA A 108 -36.30 6.70 -9.39
C ALA A 108 -37.28 7.67 -10.08
N GLU A 109 -36.92 8.96 -10.16
CA GLU A 109 -37.71 9.97 -10.87
C GLU A 109 -37.73 9.70 -12.37
N GLU A 110 -36.58 9.39 -12.96
CA GLU A 110 -36.47 9.01 -14.36
C GLU A 110 -37.30 7.74 -14.67
N ALA A 111 -37.24 6.72 -13.81
CA ALA A 111 -38.05 5.51 -13.95
C ALA A 111 -39.56 5.81 -13.88
N LYS A 112 -39.97 6.71 -12.96
CA LYS A 112 -41.37 7.15 -12.83
C LYS A 112 -41.84 7.88 -14.10
N LEU A 113 -41.03 8.80 -14.60
CA LEU A 113 -41.31 9.55 -15.83
C LEU A 113 -41.36 8.64 -17.06
N ARG A 114 -40.42 7.69 -17.19
CA ARG A 114 -40.43 6.67 -18.25
C ARG A 114 -41.66 5.78 -18.18
N ASN A 115 -42.06 5.34 -16.98
CA ASN A 115 -43.28 4.54 -16.83
C ASN A 115 -44.54 5.35 -17.17
N GLN A 116 -44.61 6.63 -16.80
CA GLN A 116 -45.71 7.52 -17.19
C GLN A 116 -45.78 7.72 -18.71
N ALA A 117 -44.62 7.90 -19.37
CA ALA A 117 -44.53 7.98 -20.82
C ALA A 117 -45.02 6.69 -21.48
N ARG A 118 -44.55 5.52 -21.01
CA ARG A 118 -44.96 4.20 -21.50
C ARG A 118 -46.46 3.95 -21.35
N VAL A 119 -47.05 4.32 -20.21
CA VAL A 119 -48.51 4.18 -19.99
C VAL A 119 -49.30 5.09 -20.94
N ARG A 120 -48.82 6.31 -21.23
CA ARG A 120 -49.45 7.21 -22.21
C ARG A 120 -49.33 6.67 -23.63
N GLU A 121 -48.15 6.19 -24.00
CA GLU A 121 -47.89 5.54 -25.28
C GLU A 121 -48.83 4.35 -25.48
N GLN A 122 -48.89 3.43 -24.52
CA GLN A 122 -49.77 2.27 -24.58
C GLN A 122 -51.24 2.66 -24.75
N LYS A 123 -51.73 3.66 -24.01
CA LYS A 123 -53.10 4.17 -24.18
C LYS A 123 -53.37 4.71 -25.58
N LEU A 124 -52.40 5.43 -26.17
CA LEU A 124 -52.53 5.95 -27.53
C LEU A 124 -52.54 4.83 -28.57
N LEU A 125 -51.74 3.76 -28.38
CA LEU A 125 -51.78 2.58 -29.25
C LEU A 125 -53.12 1.83 -29.12
N GLU A 126 -53.60 1.59 -27.88
CA GLU A 126 -54.90 0.95 -27.64
C GLU A 126 -56.06 1.75 -28.26
N ASP A 127 -56.02 3.08 -28.17
CA ASP A 127 -57.01 3.95 -28.80
C ASP A 127 -56.90 3.92 -30.34
N ALA A 128 -55.68 3.84 -30.89
CA ALA A 128 -55.45 3.67 -32.32
C ALA A 128 -56.03 2.34 -32.83
N GLU A 129 -55.82 1.24 -32.12
CA GLU A 129 -56.39 -0.08 -32.44
C GLU A 129 -57.91 -0.05 -32.45
N LYS A 130 -58.54 0.59 -31.44
CA LYS A 130 -60.00 0.77 -31.38
C LYS A 130 -60.53 1.61 -32.53
N LEU A 131 -59.80 2.64 -32.97
CA LEU A 131 -60.19 3.48 -34.12
C LEU A 131 -60.04 2.73 -35.46
N LYS A 132 -59.00 1.92 -35.59
CA LYS A 132 -58.78 1.03 -36.74
C LYS A 132 -59.89 -0.03 -36.86
N ALA A 133 -60.26 -0.65 -35.74
CA ALA A 133 -61.39 -1.59 -35.70
C ALA A 133 -62.74 -0.95 -36.10
N LYS A 134 -62.87 0.37 -35.96
CA LYS A 134 -64.05 1.16 -36.37
C LYS A 134 -63.92 1.73 -37.80
N GLY A 135 -62.89 1.36 -38.56
CA GLY A 135 -62.66 1.82 -39.94
C GLY A 135 -62.23 3.29 -40.06
N LYS A 136 -61.72 3.91 -38.99
CA LYS A 136 -61.26 5.31 -38.98
C LYS A 136 -59.74 5.39 -39.12
N ASP A 137 -59.22 4.91 -40.25
CA ASP A 137 -57.78 4.69 -40.46
C ASP A 137 -56.92 5.96 -40.32
N VAL A 138 -57.41 7.10 -40.82
CA VAL A 138 -56.70 8.39 -40.69
C VAL A 138 -56.55 8.82 -39.22
N GLN A 139 -57.59 8.59 -38.41
CA GLN A 139 -57.55 8.93 -36.98
C GLN A 139 -56.72 7.94 -36.17
N ALA A 140 -56.67 6.67 -36.59
CA ALA A 140 -55.79 5.66 -36.00
C ALA A 140 -54.31 5.96 -36.29
N ALA A 141 -53.97 6.32 -37.52
CA ALA A 141 -52.60 6.71 -37.90
C ALA A 141 -52.10 7.91 -37.09
N ALA A 142 -52.92 8.94 -36.92
CA ALA A 142 -52.58 10.11 -36.11
C ALA A 142 -52.30 9.78 -34.63
N LYS A 143 -52.93 8.72 -34.08
CA LYS A 143 -52.71 8.28 -32.69
C LYS A 143 -51.44 7.43 -32.53
N VAL A 144 -51.08 6.64 -33.54
CA VAL A 144 -49.80 5.91 -33.57
C VAL A 144 -48.62 6.87 -33.68
N GLU A 145 -48.72 7.88 -34.54
CA GLU A 145 -47.69 8.91 -34.70
C GLU A 145 -47.54 9.77 -33.42
N ALA A 146 -48.66 10.10 -32.77
CA ALA A 146 -48.65 10.77 -31.47
C ALA A 146 -48.00 9.92 -30.35
N ALA A 147 -48.06 8.59 -30.44
CA ALA A 147 -47.40 7.70 -29.48
C ALA A 147 -45.88 7.64 -29.69
N GLN A 148 -45.44 7.55 -30.94
CA GLN A 148 -44.02 7.50 -31.32
C GLN A 148 -43.28 8.82 -31.07
N SER A 149 -44.00 9.93 -31.01
CA SER A 149 -43.45 11.26 -30.74
C SER A 149 -43.33 11.61 -29.24
N ILE A 150 -43.70 10.71 -28.31
CA ILE A 150 -43.52 10.96 -26.88
C ILE A 150 -42.01 10.95 -26.56
N PRO A 151 -41.43 12.08 -26.13
CA PRO A 151 -40.01 12.13 -25.81
C PRO A 151 -39.70 11.32 -24.56
N THR A 152 -38.56 10.62 -24.55
CA THR A 152 -38.05 9.93 -23.35
C THR A 152 -37.56 10.97 -22.35
N PRO A 153 -38.14 11.07 -21.14
CA PRO A 153 -37.71 12.04 -20.15
C PRO A 153 -36.34 11.66 -19.58
N ALA A 154 -35.43 12.63 -19.48
CA ALA A 154 -34.14 12.50 -18.83
C ALA A 154 -34.00 13.56 -17.73
N VAL A 155 -33.60 13.16 -16.52
CA VAL A 155 -33.40 14.07 -15.39
C VAL A 155 -31.94 14.49 -15.33
N MET A 156 -31.66 15.80 -15.40
CA MET A 156 -30.28 16.31 -15.35
C MET A 156 -29.64 16.11 -13.98
N PRO A 157 -28.33 15.79 -13.91
CA PRO A 157 -27.61 15.67 -12.64
C PRO A 157 -27.57 17.02 -11.92
N THR A 158 -28.00 17.04 -10.65
CA THR A 158 -28.12 18.27 -9.84
C THR A 158 -26.87 18.58 -8.99
N ILE A 159 -25.86 17.71 -8.98
CA ILE A 159 -24.70 17.87 -8.08
C ILE A 159 -23.68 18.81 -8.73
N PRO A 160 -23.34 19.96 -8.10
CA PRO A 160 -22.32 20.85 -8.62
C PRO A 160 -20.95 20.17 -8.54
N LYS A 161 -20.24 20.12 -9.68
CA LYS A 161 -18.88 19.59 -9.74
C LYS A 161 -17.91 20.62 -9.16
N ILE A 162 -17.05 20.19 -8.24
CA ILE A 162 -15.96 21.02 -7.70
C ILE A 162 -14.69 20.70 -8.50
N GLU A 163 -14.03 21.73 -9.02
CA GLU A 163 -12.78 21.57 -9.76
C GLU A 163 -11.66 20.96 -8.89
N GLY A 164 -10.89 20.03 -9.46
CA GLY A 164 -9.78 19.36 -8.77
C GLY A 164 -10.15 18.06 -8.02
N MET A 165 -11.44 17.67 -7.98
CA MET A 165 -11.84 16.35 -7.48
C MET A 165 -11.88 15.31 -8.60
N HIS A 166 -11.14 14.22 -8.41
CA HIS A 166 -11.12 13.07 -9.31
C HIS A 166 -11.56 11.83 -8.55
N HIS A 167 -12.45 11.05 -9.17
CA HIS A 167 -12.77 9.72 -8.68
C HIS A 167 -11.73 8.75 -9.22
N ARG A 168 -11.20 7.89 -8.33
CA ARG A 168 -10.38 6.76 -8.72
C ARG A 168 -11.13 5.49 -8.34
N GLU A 169 -11.34 4.62 -9.31
CA GLU A 169 -11.83 3.27 -9.06
C GLU A 169 -10.64 2.42 -8.61
N GLU A 170 -10.72 1.88 -7.39
CA GLU A 170 -9.74 0.93 -6.85
C GLU A 170 -10.44 -0.42 -6.66
N TRP A 171 -9.81 -1.47 -7.18
CA TRP A 171 -10.30 -2.83 -7.02
C TRP A 171 -9.84 -3.34 -5.65
N ASP A 172 -10.78 -3.56 -4.75
CA ASP A 172 -10.52 -4.25 -3.49
C ASP A 172 -10.86 -5.75 -3.64
N ILE A 173 -10.17 -6.61 -2.89
CA ILE A 173 -10.33 -8.06 -2.96
C ILE A 173 -10.58 -8.65 -1.57
N GLU A 174 -11.64 -9.43 -1.45
CA GLU A 174 -11.89 -10.25 -0.26
C GLU A 174 -11.58 -11.72 -0.59
N ILE A 175 -10.69 -12.35 0.19
CA ILE A 175 -10.36 -13.77 0.03
C ILE A 175 -11.43 -14.60 0.74
N VAL A 176 -12.42 -15.08 -0.02
CA VAL A 176 -13.50 -15.93 0.49
C VAL A 176 -12.99 -17.31 0.90
N ASP A 177 -12.16 -17.95 0.05
CA ASP A 177 -11.52 -19.24 0.35
C ASP A 177 -10.05 -19.24 -0.11
N ARG A 178 -9.14 -19.42 0.86
CA ARG A 178 -7.70 -19.45 0.64
C ARG A 178 -7.26 -20.64 -0.20
N LYS A 179 -7.96 -21.78 -0.14
CA LYS A 179 -7.56 -23.01 -0.84
C LYS A 179 -7.79 -22.94 -2.35
N LEU A 180 -8.73 -22.10 -2.78
CA LEU A 180 -9.04 -21.86 -4.20
C LEU A 180 -8.11 -20.81 -4.82
N VAL A 181 -7.38 -20.04 -4.00
CA VAL A 181 -6.39 -19.08 -4.50
C VAL A 181 -5.22 -19.83 -5.12
N PRO A 182 -4.86 -19.57 -6.40
CA PRO A 182 -3.73 -20.22 -7.05
C PRO A 182 -2.42 -20.04 -6.28
N TYR A 183 -1.58 -21.08 -6.28
CA TYR A 183 -0.32 -21.11 -5.52
C TYR A 183 0.67 -20.00 -5.94
N GLU A 184 0.53 -19.41 -7.14
CA GLU A 184 1.38 -18.29 -7.58
C GLU A 184 1.21 -17.04 -6.71
N TYR A 185 0.05 -16.87 -6.07
CA TYR A 185 -0.23 -15.73 -5.20
C TYR A 185 0.08 -16.02 -3.72
N TRP A 186 0.56 -17.21 -3.40
CA TRP A 186 0.89 -17.59 -2.03
C TRP A 186 2.31 -17.12 -1.68
N LEU A 187 2.44 -16.40 -0.57
CA LEU A 187 3.72 -16.04 0.02
C LEU A 187 4.10 -17.06 1.10
N ILE A 188 5.25 -17.71 0.92
CA ILE A 188 5.82 -18.64 1.90
C ILE A 188 6.56 -17.83 2.98
N ASP A 189 6.18 -18.02 4.25
CA ASP A 189 6.85 -17.39 5.39
C ASP A 189 8.16 -18.11 5.75
N GLU A 190 9.24 -17.72 5.09
CA GLU A 190 10.59 -18.25 5.34
C GLU A 190 11.06 -18.02 6.78
N ALA A 191 10.65 -16.91 7.41
CA ALA A 191 11.09 -16.55 8.76
C ALA A 191 10.52 -17.53 9.78
N ARG A 192 9.25 -17.91 9.62
CA ARG A 192 8.59 -18.91 10.45
C ARG A 192 9.19 -20.29 10.23
N ILE A 193 9.43 -20.68 8.98
CA ILE A 193 10.11 -21.95 8.64
C ILE A 193 11.48 -22.00 9.31
N ARG A 194 12.31 -20.96 9.18
CA ARG A 194 13.64 -20.88 9.79
C ARG A 194 13.59 -20.98 11.31
N LYS A 195 12.59 -20.40 11.96
CA LYS A 195 12.40 -20.51 13.42
C LYS A 195 12.11 -21.95 13.84
N VAL A 196 11.24 -22.66 13.13
CA VAL A 196 10.92 -24.07 13.42
C VAL A 196 12.14 -24.96 13.20
N VAL A 197 12.82 -24.80 12.06
CA VAL A 197 14.05 -25.55 11.73
C VAL A 197 15.13 -25.32 12.79
N LYS A 198 15.30 -24.07 13.26
CA LYS A 198 16.27 -23.73 14.31
C LYS A 198 15.88 -24.27 15.69
N ALA A 199 14.59 -24.31 16.01
CA ALA A 199 14.10 -24.86 17.28
C ALA A 199 14.28 -26.39 17.36
N MET A 200 14.29 -27.07 16.22
CA MET A 200 14.49 -28.52 16.11
C MET A 200 15.92 -28.89 15.68
N ASP A 201 16.88 -27.98 15.77
CA ASP A 201 18.30 -28.19 15.40
C ASP A 201 18.54 -28.79 13.99
N GLY A 202 17.58 -28.55 13.08
CA GLY A 202 17.60 -29.04 11.71
C GLY A 202 17.01 -30.43 11.49
N ASP A 203 16.47 -31.08 12.53
CA ASP A 203 15.92 -32.45 12.50
C ASP A 203 14.49 -32.56 11.95
N ILE A 204 13.95 -31.45 11.41
CA ILE A 204 12.63 -31.42 10.78
C ILE A 204 12.76 -31.42 9.26
N GLU A 205 12.12 -32.39 8.63
CA GLU A 205 11.95 -32.44 7.18
C GLU A 205 10.65 -31.72 6.80
N ILE A 206 10.78 -30.56 6.15
CA ILE A 206 9.65 -29.82 5.58
C ILE A 206 9.71 -30.04 4.06
N PRO A 207 8.69 -30.67 3.45
CA PRO A 207 8.66 -30.89 2.01
C PRO A 207 8.90 -29.58 1.24
N GLY A 208 9.86 -29.59 0.32
CA GLY A 208 10.24 -28.42 -0.48
C GLY A 208 11.26 -27.47 0.17
N VAL A 209 11.70 -27.71 1.42
CA VAL A 209 12.71 -26.91 2.12
C VAL A 209 13.97 -27.74 2.39
N ARG A 210 15.15 -27.19 2.07
CA ARG A 210 16.46 -27.82 2.34
C ARG A 210 17.18 -27.14 3.50
N ASN A 211 17.41 -27.89 4.58
CA ASN A 211 18.15 -27.41 5.75
C ASN A 211 19.66 -27.57 5.56
N PHE A 212 20.46 -26.55 5.88
CA PHE A 212 21.94 -26.64 5.88
C PHE A 212 22.55 -25.92 7.10
N LYS A 213 23.58 -26.53 7.69
CA LYS A 213 24.30 -25.98 8.86
C LYS A 213 25.47 -25.12 8.40
N LYS A 214 25.44 -23.82 8.70
CA LYS A 214 26.57 -22.89 8.47
C LYS A 214 27.28 -22.60 9.79
N ARG A 215 28.56 -22.97 9.89
CA ARG A 215 29.39 -22.60 11.06
C ARG A 215 29.70 -21.11 11.00
N ILE A 216 29.23 -20.36 11.98
CA ILE A 216 29.51 -18.93 12.15
C ILE A 216 30.36 -18.72 13.41
N GLN A 217 31.41 -17.90 13.31
CA GLN A 217 32.24 -17.55 14.47
C GLN A 217 31.65 -16.29 15.13
N VAL A 218 31.03 -16.47 16.29
CA VAL A 218 30.48 -15.36 17.08
C VAL A 218 31.50 -14.93 18.14
N SER A 219 31.84 -13.65 18.18
CA SER A 219 32.60 -13.05 19.27
C SER A 219 31.64 -12.30 20.18
N ARG A 220 31.38 -12.84 21.38
CA ARG A 220 30.78 -12.08 22.47
C ARG A 220 31.91 -11.30 23.15
N THR A 221 31.87 -9.98 23.06
CA THR A 221 32.70 -9.11 23.88
C THR A 221 31.83 -8.73 25.07
N THR A 222 32.24 -9.13 26.27
CA THR A 222 31.72 -8.58 27.53
C THR A 222 31.95 -7.08 27.58
#